data_AF-A0A0S3SBW6-F1
#
_entry.id   AF-A0A0S3SBW6-F1
#
_cell.length_a   1.000
_cell.length_b   1.000
_cell.length_c   1.000
_cell.angle_alpha   90.00
_cell.angle_beta   90.00
_cell.angle_gamma   90.00
#
_symmetry.space_group_name_H-M   'P 1'
#
loop_
_entity.id
_entity.type
_entity.pdbx_description
1 polymer ?
#
loop_
_entity_poly.entity_id
_entity_poly.type
_entity_poly.pdbx_seq_one_letter_code
_entity_poly.pdbx_strand_id
1 'polypeptide(L)'
;MDALLVTCADGRRFARIVPVQAQPDSPPTWGVNSSSSASKRRSKVLGTHMEFLASALDGKISLGCDSAAWRAYVSGFVSLMVDCTPNWVLEVDVHVLKRLSNGLRQLNEEELALVLLAVRGIGTMGAAAELIIDTRI
;
A
#
# COMPACT_ATOMS: atom_id res chain seq x y z
N MET A 1 -14.78 -9.93 -24.35
CA MET A 1 -13.74 -10.24 -23.33
C MET A 1 -12.65 -9.22 -23.55
N ASP A 2 -12.86 -7.99 -23.11
CA ASP A 2 -11.95 -6.90 -23.46
C ASP A 2 -11.09 -6.60 -22.25
N ALA A 3 -9.88 -7.19 -22.26
CA ALA A 3 -8.83 -6.89 -21.30
C ALA A 3 -8.12 -5.61 -21.74
N LEU A 4 -8.36 -4.49 -21.05
CA LEU A 4 -7.45 -3.37 -21.13
C LEU A 4 -6.22 -3.69 -20.27
N LEU A 5 -5.10 -3.91 -20.95
CA LEU A 5 -3.79 -4.00 -20.33
C LEU A 5 -3.41 -2.61 -19.81
N VAL A 6 -3.37 -2.45 -18.49
CA VAL A 6 -2.69 -1.31 -17.88
C VAL A 6 -1.22 -1.70 -17.71
N THR A 7 -0.33 -0.97 -18.38
CA THR A 7 1.11 -1.15 -18.25
C THR A 7 1.64 -0.23 -17.15
N CYS A 8 2.22 -0.79 -16.09
CA CYS A 8 3.04 -0.01 -15.16
C CYS A 8 4.38 0.34 -15.83
N ALA A 9 5.04 1.41 -15.35
CA ALA A 9 6.33 1.88 -15.87
C ALA A 9 7.46 0.82 -15.84
N ASP A 10 7.30 -0.21 -15.01
CA ASP A 10 8.21 -1.35 -14.84
C ASP A 10 7.96 -2.51 -15.85
N GLY A 11 7.00 -2.37 -16.77
CA GLY A 11 6.78 -3.35 -17.86
C GLY A 11 6.12 -4.68 -17.45
N ARG A 12 5.86 -4.89 -16.16
CA ARG A 12 5.08 -6.04 -15.66
C ARG A 12 3.58 -5.85 -15.94
N ARG A 13 2.97 -6.84 -16.60
CA ARG A 13 1.52 -6.87 -16.87
C ARG A 13 0.78 -7.39 -15.64
N PHE A 14 -0.03 -6.55 -15.02
CA PHE A 14 -1.01 -6.98 -14.03
C PHE A 14 -2.41 -6.92 -14.64
N ALA A 15 -3.18 -7.99 -14.44
CA ALA A 15 -4.59 -7.99 -14.83
C ALA A 15 -5.37 -7.16 -13.80
N ARG A 16 -5.86 -5.98 -14.21
CA ARG A 16 -6.83 -5.24 -13.40
C ARG A 16 -8.16 -5.99 -13.46
N ILE A 17 -8.64 -6.46 -12.32
CA ILE A 17 -10.01 -6.98 -12.22
C ILE A 17 -10.94 -5.77 -12.35
N VAL A 18 -11.54 -5.58 -13.52
CA VAL A 18 -12.65 -4.63 -13.70
C VAL A 18 -13.90 -5.30 -13.16
N PRO A 19 -14.61 -4.73 -12.18
CA PRO A 19 -15.90 -5.27 -11.78
C PRO A 19 -16.84 -5.16 -12.98
N VAL A 20 -17.40 -6.30 -13.39
CA VAL A 20 -18.41 -6.36 -14.46
C VAL A 20 -19.57 -5.45 -14.07
N GLN A 21 -19.95 -4.54 -14.98
CA GLN A 21 -21.13 -3.69 -14.80
C GLN A 21 -22.36 -4.59 -14.65
N ALA A 22 -23.05 -4.52 -13.53
CA ALA A 22 -24.27 -5.27 -13.25
C ALA A 22 -25.52 -4.45 -13.64
N GLN A 23 -26.38 -5.05 -14.48
CA GLN A 23 -27.77 -4.66 -14.73
C GLN A 23 -28.69 -5.85 -14.34
N PRO A 24 -29.98 -5.61 -14.03
CA PRO A 24 -30.51 -6.00 -12.72
C PRO A 24 -31.55 -7.12 -12.78
N ASP A 25 -31.11 -8.39 -12.75
CA ASP A 25 -31.98 -9.54 -12.51
C ASP A 25 -31.41 -10.36 -11.34
N SER A 26 -31.64 -9.86 -10.12
CA SER A 26 -30.97 -10.19 -8.84
C SER A 26 -30.57 -11.66 -8.59
N PRO A 27 -29.28 -11.92 -8.31
CA PRO A 27 -28.86 -13.02 -7.44
C PRO A 27 -27.67 -12.63 -6.52
N PRO A 28 -27.13 -13.58 -5.74
CA PRO A 28 -27.10 -13.54 -4.28
C PRO A 28 -26.31 -12.36 -3.70
N THR A 29 -26.91 -11.70 -2.71
CA THR A 29 -26.25 -10.74 -1.83
C THR A 29 -25.16 -11.43 -1.01
N TRP A 30 -23.92 -11.43 -1.52
CA TRP A 30 -22.76 -11.47 -0.63
C TRP A 30 -22.71 -10.12 0.07
N GLY A 31 -23.54 -9.99 1.10
CA GLY A 31 -23.65 -8.82 1.96
C GLY A 31 -22.30 -8.52 2.58
N VAL A 32 -21.47 -7.78 1.87
CA VAL A 32 -20.39 -6.99 2.44
C VAL A 32 -21.04 -5.69 2.82
N ASN A 33 -21.72 -5.70 3.97
CA ASN A 33 -22.20 -4.48 4.59
C ASN A 33 -20.93 -3.68 4.93
N SER A 34 -20.69 -2.59 4.21
CA SER A 34 -19.58 -1.66 4.44
C SER A 34 -19.57 -1.06 5.85
N SER A 35 -20.63 -1.28 6.66
CA SER A 35 -20.75 -0.90 8.07
C SER A 35 -20.65 -2.07 9.08
N SER A 36 -20.30 -3.28 8.65
CA SER A 36 -20.20 -4.45 9.54
C SER A 36 -18.88 -4.48 10.33
N SER A 37 -18.84 -5.20 11.46
CA SER A 37 -17.65 -5.44 12.30
C SER A 37 -16.41 -5.88 11.50
N ALA A 38 -16.61 -6.47 10.32
CA ALA A 38 -15.57 -6.79 9.36
C ALA A 38 -14.76 -5.56 8.87
N SER A 39 -15.35 -4.37 8.70
CA SER A 39 -14.60 -3.17 8.29
C SER A 39 -13.70 -2.65 9.42
N LYS A 40 -14.19 -2.68 10.67
CA LYS A 40 -13.38 -2.37 11.86
C LYS A 40 -12.25 -3.38 12.07
N ARG A 41 -12.48 -4.66 11.73
CA ARG A 41 -11.42 -5.69 11.78
C ARG A 41 -10.37 -5.46 10.70
N ARG A 42 -10.79 -5.09 9.48
CA ARG A 42 -9.90 -4.78 8.36
C ARG A 42 -8.93 -3.65 8.71
N SER A 43 -9.44 -2.51 9.17
CA SER A 43 -8.59 -1.37 9.52
C SER A 43 -7.62 -1.70 10.66
N LYS A 44 -8.08 -2.46 11.67
CA LYS A 44 -7.22 -2.94 12.76
C LYS A 44 -6.11 -3.84 12.27
N VAL A 45 -6.42 -4.83 11.43
CA VAL A 45 -5.42 -5.76 10.88
C VAL A 45 -4.43 -5.03 9.98
N LEU A 46 -4.91 -4.14 9.11
CA LEU A 46 -4.05 -3.31 8.25
C LEU A 46 -3.13 -2.42 9.08
N GLY A 47 -3.68 -1.69 10.06
CA GLY A 47 -2.90 -0.83 10.96
C GLY A 47 -1.83 -1.61 11.71
N THR A 48 -2.17 -2.75 12.31
CA THR A 48 -1.19 -3.60 13.00
C THR A 48 -0.11 -4.13 12.05
N HIS A 49 -0.48 -4.54 10.84
CA HIS A 49 0.49 -5.06 9.88
C HIS A 49 1.44 -3.96 9.38
N MET A 50 0.93 -2.77 9.06
CA MET A 50 1.76 -1.64 8.63
C MET A 50 2.64 -1.12 9.75
N GLU A 51 2.16 -1.12 10.99
CA GLU A 51 2.96 -0.78 12.17
C GLU A 51 4.11 -1.77 12.38
N PHE A 52 3.87 -3.06 12.15
CA PHE A 52 4.92 -4.08 12.16
C PHE A 52 5.96 -3.81 11.07
N LEU A 53 5.55 -3.57 9.82
CA LEU A 53 6.47 -3.25 8.72
C LEU A 53 7.30 -2.00 9.04
N ALA A 54 6.65 -0.91 9.47
CA ALA A 54 7.31 0.33 9.84
C ALA A 54 8.30 0.14 11.00
N SER A 55 7.95 -0.66 12.01
CA SER A 55 8.83 -0.93 13.15
C SER A 55 10.01 -1.82 12.79
N ALA A 56 9.82 -2.79 11.90
CA ALA A 56 10.92 -3.58 11.36
C ALA A 56 11.87 -2.73 10.50
N LEU A 57 11.34 -1.82 9.68
CA LEU A 57 12.14 -0.90 8.87
C LEU A 57 12.90 0.13 9.71
N ASP A 58 12.33 0.59 10.81
CA ASP A 58 13.02 1.45 11.78
C ASP A 58 14.14 0.71 12.56
N GLY A 59 14.29 -0.61 12.37
CA GLY A 59 15.22 -1.43 13.15
C GLY A 59 14.79 -1.65 14.61
N LYS A 60 13.53 -1.35 14.96
CA LYS A 60 12.97 -1.60 16.31
C LYS A 60 12.67 -3.07 16.56
N ILE A 61 12.57 -3.86 15.50
CA ILE A 61 12.31 -5.29 15.54
C ILE A 61 13.43 -5.98 14.75
N SER A 62 14.10 -6.96 15.36
CA SER A 62 15.01 -7.84 14.64
C SER A 62 14.24 -8.89 13.86
N LEU A 63 14.56 -9.01 12.58
CA LEU A 63 14.07 -10.06 11.71
C LEU A 63 15.12 -11.16 11.58
N GLY A 64 14.68 -12.42 11.52
CA GLY A 64 15.57 -13.57 11.35
C GLY A 64 15.96 -13.86 9.90
N CYS A 65 15.46 -13.09 8.93
CA CYS A 65 15.76 -13.27 7.51
C CYS A 65 16.84 -12.30 7.02
N ASP A 66 17.48 -12.64 5.91
CA ASP A 66 18.45 -11.77 5.26
C ASP A 66 17.79 -10.50 4.71
N SER A 67 18.60 -9.45 4.54
CA SER A 67 18.13 -8.13 4.11
C SER A 67 17.52 -8.13 2.71
N ALA A 68 17.96 -9.04 1.81
CA ALA A 68 17.43 -9.11 0.46
C ALA A 68 16.03 -9.74 0.46
N ALA A 69 15.82 -10.83 1.21
CA ALA A 69 14.50 -11.43 1.38
C ALA A 69 13.51 -10.45 2.06
N TRP A 70 13.96 -9.75 3.11
CA TRP A 70 13.14 -8.73 3.77
C TRP A 70 12.75 -7.61 2.81
N ARG A 71 13.71 -7.06 2.07
CA ARG A 71 13.45 -6.03 1.07
C ARG A 71 12.43 -6.51 0.03
N ALA A 72 12.66 -7.67 -0.58
CA ALA A 72 11.77 -8.21 -1.60
C ALA A 72 10.33 -8.39 -1.10
N TYR A 73 10.17 -8.86 0.15
CA TYR A 73 8.86 -8.98 0.79
C TYR A 73 8.18 -7.62 0.95
N VAL A 74 8.86 -6.63 1.54
CA VAL A 74 8.28 -5.30 1.79
C VAL A 74 7.93 -4.61 0.48
N SER A 75 8.87 -4.55 -0.47
CA SER A 75 8.66 -3.90 -1.78
C SER A 75 7.49 -4.54 -2.52
N GLY A 76 7.46 -5.87 -2.61
CA GLY A 76 6.41 -6.61 -3.31
C GLY A 76 5.04 -6.45 -2.66
N PHE A 77 4.96 -6.57 -1.33
CA PHE A 77 3.71 -6.44 -0.60
C PHE A 77 3.13 -5.02 -0.70
N VAL A 78 3.93 -3.99 -0.44
CA VAL A 78 3.46 -2.60 -0.47
C VAL A 78 3.06 -2.19 -1.88
N SER A 79 3.85 -2.56 -2.91
CA SER A 79 3.51 -2.29 -4.31
C SER A 79 2.16 -2.91 -4.68
N LEU A 80 1.97 -4.20 -4.37
CA LEU A 80 0.70 -4.89 -4.64
C LEU A 80 -0.48 -4.18 -3.96
N MET A 81 -0.32 -3.77 -2.71
CA MET A 81 -1.38 -3.12 -1.94
C MET A 81 -1.73 -1.75 -2.50
N VAL A 82 -0.72 -0.96 -2.87
CA VAL A 82 -0.88 0.37 -3.51
C VAL A 82 -1.57 0.23 -4.87
N ASP A 83 -1.18 -0.73 -5.70
CA ASP A 83 -1.72 -0.90 -7.05
C ASP A 83 -3.14 -1.47 -7.05
N CYS A 84 -3.40 -2.47 -6.21
CA CYS A 84 -4.65 -3.23 -6.26
C CYS A 84 -5.74 -2.68 -5.32
N THR A 85 -5.38 -2.07 -4.19
CA THR A 85 -6.36 -1.67 -3.16
C THR A 85 -6.06 -0.33 -2.49
N PRO A 86 -5.75 0.76 -3.22
CA PRO A 86 -5.16 2.00 -2.68
C PRO A 86 -5.94 2.65 -1.52
N ASN A 87 -7.25 2.38 -1.39
CA ASN A 87 -8.07 2.87 -0.28
C ASN A 87 -7.56 2.44 1.11
N TRP A 88 -6.78 1.37 1.22
CA TRP A 88 -6.18 0.93 2.50
C TRP A 88 -5.34 2.03 3.15
N VAL A 89 -4.74 2.91 2.34
CA VAL A 89 -3.85 4.00 2.77
C VAL A 89 -4.59 5.02 3.64
N LEU A 90 -5.90 5.18 3.43
CA LEU A 90 -6.76 6.06 4.26
C LEU A 90 -7.11 5.42 5.61
N GLU A 91 -7.06 4.09 5.70
CA GLU A 91 -7.39 3.34 6.93
C GLU A 91 -6.23 3.29 7.94
N VAL A 92 -5.02 3.67 7.51
CA VAL A 92 -3.78 3.59 8.31
C VAL A 92 -3.39 4.98 8.82
N ASP A 93 -2.78 5.06 10.00
CA ASP A 93 -2.34 6.32 10.59
C ASP A 93 -1.23 7.01 9.76
N VAL A 94 -1.26 8.35 9.69
CA VAL A 94 -0.30 9.16 8.88
C VAL A 94 1.13 8.91 9.35
N HIS A 95 1.35 8.85 10.65
CA HIS A 95 2.66 8.66 11.23
C HIS A 95 3.27 7.31 10.83
N VAL A 96 2.45 6.26 10.78
CA VAL A 96 2.86 4.92 10.33
C VAL A 96 3.27 4.94 8.87
N LEU A 97 2.48 5.60 8.00
CA LEU A 97 2.84 5.72 6.60
C LEU A 97 4.11 6.55 6.38
N LYS A 98 4.33 7.62 7.15
CA LYS A 98 5.58 8.40 7.07
C LYS A 98 6.79 7.52 7.40
N ARG A 99 6.72 6.76 8.50
CA ARG A 99 7.78 5.82 8.90
C ARG A 99 8.02 4.75 7.86
N LEU A 100 6.94 4.12 7.37
CA LEU A 100 7.00 3.13 6.30
C LEU A 100 7.66 3.70 5.04
N SER A 101 7.28 4.90 4.63
CA SER A 101 7.85 5.60 3.47
C SER A 101 9.34 5.89 3.64
N ASN A 102 9.77 6.33 4.83
CA ASN A 102 11.19 6.55 5.12
C ASN A 102 11.98 5.22 5.10
N GLY A 103 11.40 4.15 5.65
CA GLY A 103 11.97 2.81 5.58
C GLY A 103 12.13 2.29 4.15
N LEU A 104 11.14 2.51 3.29
CA LEU A 104 11.22 2.18 1.86
C LEU A 104 12.35 2.94 1.15
N ARG A 105 12.52 4.23 1.46
CA ARG A 105 13.68 5.00 0.96
C ARG A 105 15.02 4.38 1.40
N GLN A 106 15.14 3.97 2.66
CA GLN A 106 16.35 3.30 3.15
C GLN A 106 16.59 1.93 2.48
N LEU A 107 15.53 1.26 2.02
CA LEU A 107 15.62 0.07 1.19
C LEU A 107 15.89 0.36 -0.30
N ASN A 108 16.12 1.62 -0.68
CA ASN A 108 16.34 2.06 -2.06
C ASN A 108 15.09 1.89 -2.96
N GLU A 109 13.89 2.02 -2.37
CA GLU A 109 12.57 1.95 -3.01
C GLU A 109 11.86 3.32 -2.99
N GLU A 110 12.56 4.36 -3.44
CA GLU A 110 12.12 5.75 -3.31
C GLU A 110 10.85 6.07 -4.14
N GLU A 111 10.75 5.52 -5.35
CA GLU A 111 9.55 5.62 -6.19
C GLU A 111 8.31 5.11 -5.45
N LEU A 112 8.42 3.92 -4.83
CA LEU A 112 7.32 3.32 -4.09
C LEU A 112 6.97 4.13 -2.83
N ALA A 113 7.98 4.67 -2.15
CA ALA A 113 7.79 5.57 -1.01
C ALA A 113 6.98 6.83 -1.40
N LEU A 114 7.33 7.46 -2.52
CA LEU A 114 6.61 8.63 -3.03
C LEU A 114 5.18 8.29 -3.46
N VAL A 115 4.98 7.17 -4.17
CA VAL A 115 3.65 6.72 -4.58
C VAL A 115 2.77 6.45 -3.36
N LEU A 116 3.30 5.80 -2.32
CA LEU A 116 2.57 5.55 -1.08
C LEU A 116 2.03 6.85 -0.45
N LEU A 117 2.86 7.88 -0.37
CA LEU A 117 2.45 9.19 0.18
C LEU A 117 1.54 9.97 -0.76
N ALA A 118 1.74 9.85 -2.08
CA ALA A 118 0.89 10.50 -3.07
C ALA A 118 -0.54 9.92 -3.06
N VAL A 119 -0.67 8.60 -2.95
CA VAL A 119 -1.97 7.90 -2.92
C VAL A 119 -2.81 8.32 -1.70
N ARG A 120 -2.18 8.69 -0.58
CA ARG A 120 -2.90 9.22 0.58
C ARG A 120 -3.50 10.63 0.35
N GLY A 121 -2.89 11.42 -0.53
CA GLY A 121 -3.32 12.77 -0.86
C GLY A 121 -2.71 13.87 0.03
N ILE A 122 -3.46 14.96 0.22
CA ILE A 122 -2.91 16.25 0.71
C ILE A 122 -2.32 16.15 2.13
N GLY A 123 -2.88 15.30 2.99
CA GLY A 123 -2.42 15.14 4.38
C GLY A 123 -0.98 14.64 4.54
N THR A 124 -0.37 14.13 3.45
CA THR A 124 1.01 13.63 3.41
C THR A 124 1.92 14.43 2.49
N MET A 125 1.44 15.50 1.83
CA MET A 125 2.26 16.31 0.93
C MET A 125 3.52 16.88 1.61
N GLY A 126 3.43 17.26 2.89
CA GLY A 126 4.58 17.71 3.66
C GLY A 126 5.66 16.62 3.80
N ALA A 127 5.27 15.38 4.09
CA ALA A 127 6.21 14.26 4.14
C ALA A 127 6.76 13.87 2.77
N ALA A 128 5.95 14.00 1.70
CA ALA A 128 6.42 13.78 0.35
C ALA A 128 7.47 14.83 -0.03
N ALA A 129 7.27 16.10 0.35
CA ALA A 129 8.24 17.16 0.13
C ALA A 129 9.53 16.93 0.92
N GLU A 130 9.44 16.53 2.20
CA GLU A 130 10.60 16.15 3.02
C GLU A 130 11.42 15.05 2.34
N LEU A 131 10.77 13.97 1.87
CA LEU A 131 11.45 12.88 1.16
C LEU A 131 12.14 13.34 -0.14
N ILE A 132 11.49 14.19 -0.93
CA ILE A 132 12.07 14.71 -2.17
C ILE A 132 13.30 15.59 -1.87
N ILE A 133 13.25 16.40 -0.82
CA ILE A 133 14.38 17.25 -0.41
C ILE A 133 15.55 16.37 0.04
N ASP A 134 15.30 15.37 0.88
CA ASP A 134 16.33 14.47 1.40
C ASP A 134 16.95 13.57 0.32
N THR A 135 16.25 13.27 -0.78
CA THR A 135 16.77 12.50 -1.92
C THR A 135 17.59 13.37 -2.90
N ARG A 136 17.47 14.70 -2.85
CA ARG A 136 18.18 15.63 -3.75
C ARG A 136 19.54 16.13 -3.22
N ILE A 137 19.95 15.67 -2.04
CA ILE A 137 21.23 16.00 -1.39
C ILE A 137 22.11 14.76 -1.43
#